data_AF-A0A7Y6IL54-F1
#
_entry.id   AF-A0A7Y6IL54-F1
#
_cell.length_a   1.000
_cell.length_b   1.000
_cell.length_c   1.000
_cell.angle_alpha   90.00
_cell.angle_beta   90.00
_cell.angle_gamma   90.00
#
_symmetry.space_group_name_H-M   'P 1'
#
loop_
_entity.id
_entity.type
_entity.pdbx_description
1 polymer ?
#
loop_
_entity_poly.entity_id
_entity_poly.type
_entity_poly.pdbx_seq_one_letter_code
_entity_poly.pdbx_strand_id
1 'polypeptide(L)'
;MLDQMTLYPIADDVLFAPGGKVVIRTYGVAPAESGSVSYRTWVTGLRDQPRYWHWGHFEDAASGHRQVLAWLTGRGPQPAQALS
;
A
#
# COMPACT_ATOMS: atom_id res chain seq x y z
N MET A 1 11.06 11.94 -21.70
CA MET A 1 10.19 10.77 -21.92
C MET A 1 9.65 10.41 -20.55
N LEU A 2 8.33 10.48 -20.32
CA LEU A 2 7.77 10.01 -19.04
C LEU A 2 7.94 8.50 -19.02
N ASP A 3 8.63 7.95 -18.02
CA ASP A 3 8.66 6.50 -17.82
C ASP A 3 7.22 6.02 -17.68
N GLN A 4 6.73 5.27 -18.67
CA GLN A 4 5.41 4.67 -18.59
C GLN A 4 5.44 3.62 -17.49
N MET A 5 4.57 3.81 -16.49
CA MET A 5 4.34 2.85 -15.42
C MET A 5 2.94 2.27 -15.54
N THR A 6 2.85 0.95 -15.47
CA THR A 6 1.56 0.24 -15.40
C THR A 6 1.23 -0.03 -13.93
N LEU A 7 0.03 0.37 -13.52
CA LEU A 7 -0.51 0.10 -12.19
C LEU A 7 -1.53 -1.04 -12.24
N TYR A 8 -1.31 -2.06 -11.42
CA TYR A 8 -2.21 -3.19 -11.23
C TYR A 8 -2.95 -3.03 -9.90
N PRO A 9 -4.24 -2.66 -9.88
CA PRO A 9 -4.99 -2.49 -8.64
C PRO A 9 -5.12 -3.82 -7.91
N ILE A 10 -4.87 -3.80 -6.59
CA ILE A 10 -5.01 -4.97 -5.72
C ILE A 10 -6.12 -4.73 -4.69
N ALA A 11 -6.04 -3.62 -3.96
CA ALA A 11 -7.02 -3.26 -2.93
C ALA A 11 -7.04 -1.74 -2.70
N ASP A 12 -8.22 -1.21 -2.37
CA ASP A 12 -8.44 0.20 -2.01
C ASP A 12 -9.49 0.28 -0.91
N ASP A 13 -9.14 0.94 0.19
CA ASP A 13 -9.98 1.09 1.37
C ASP A 13 -9.91 2.53 1.90
N VAL A 14 -11.06 3.01 2.39
CA VAL A 14 -11.19 4.35 2.99
C VAL A 14 -11.73 4.22 4.40
N LEU A 15 -10.94 4.68 5.37
CA LEU A 15 -11.34 4.77 6.77
C LEU A 15 -11.77 6.20 7.11
N PHE A 16 -12.84 6.32 7.88
CA PHE A 16 -13.31 7.60 8.41
C PHE A 16 -12.88 7.73 9.86
N ALA A 17 -12.04 8.73 10.15
CA ALA A 17 -11.52 9.00 11.48
C ALA A 17 -11.86 10.42 11.93
N PRO A 18 -11.87 10.70 13.25
CA PRO A 18 -11.92 12.07 13.75
C PRO A 18 -10.76 12.91 13.18
N GLY A 19 -11.07 13.82 12.27
CA GLY A 19 -10.07 14.65 11.57
C GLY A 19 -9.91 14.38 10.08
N GLY A 20 -10.63 13.42 9.49
CA GLY A 20 -10.70 13.26 8.04
C GLY A 20 -10.80 11.82 7.55
N LYS A 21 -10.51 11.64 6.26
CA LYS A 21 -10.47 10.34 5.60
C LYS A 21 -9.02 9.86 5.52
N VAL A 22 -8.80 8.60 5.85
CA VAL A 22 -7.54 7.89 5.60
C VAL A 22 -7.77 6.96 4.42
N VAL A 23 -6.95 7.08 3.38
CA VAL A 23 -7.04 6.26 2.16
C VAL A 23 -5.87 5.29 2.13
N ILE A 24 -6.15 4.00 1.96
CA ILE A 24 -5.19 2.91 1.89
C ILE A 24 -5.31 2.29 0.49
N ARG A 25 -4.24 2.34 -0.29
CA ARG A 25 -4.21 1.76 -1.63
C ARG A 25 -3.06 0.81 -1.80
N THR A 26 -3.33 -0.32 -2.44
CA THR A 26 -2.32 -1.29 -2.82
C THR A 26 -2.33 -1.53 -4.32
N TYR A 27 -1.17 -1.37 -4.94
CA TYR A 27 -0.97 -1.62 -6.36
C TYR A 27 0.28 -2.49 -6.60
N GLY A 28 0.26 -3.28 -7.66
CA GLY A 28 1.47 -3.67 -8.36
C GLY A 28 1.92 -2.53 -9.29
N VAL A 29 3.22 -2.26 -9.33
CA VAL A 29 3.82 -1.25 -10.20
C VAL A 29 4.86 -1.93 -11.07
N ALA A 30 4.66 -1.89 -12.39
CA ALA A 30 5.66 -2.37 -13.33
C ALA A 30 6.16 -1.21 -14.21
N PRO A 31 7.48 -1.03 -14.33
CA PRO A 31 8.05 -0.26 -15.43
C PRO A 31 7.67 -0.93 -16.76
N ALA A 32 7.35 -0.14 -17.78
CA ALA A 32 6.93 -0.66 -19.08
C ALA A 32 7.92 -1.65 -19.72
N GLU A 33 9.22 -1.55 -19.41
CA GLU A 33 10.27 -2.31 -20.07
C GLU A 33 10.82 -3.51 -19.28
N SER A 34 10.57 -3.60 -17.96
CA SER A 34 11.32 -4.54 -17.11
C SER A 34 10.59 -5.82 -16.73
N GLY A 35 9.29 -5.94 -17.02
CA GLY A 35 8.46 -7.13 -16.73
C GLY A 35 8.32 -7.49 -15.23
N SER A 36 9.08 -6.83 -14.35
CA SER A 36 9.07 -7.03 -12.91
C SER A 36 8.04 -6.11 -12.26
N VAL A 37 7.20 -6.69 -11.41
CA VAL A 37 6.16 -5.97 -10.67
C VAL A 37 6.62 -5.79 -9.23
N SER A 38 6.73 -4.54 -8.79
CA SER A 38 6.91 -4.19 -7.37
C SER A 38 5.56 -3.91 -6.73
N TYR A 39 5.25 -4.53 -5.61
CA TYR A 39 3.97 -4.33 -4.94
C TYR A 39 4.09 -3.36 -3.78
N ARG A 40 3.10 -2.48 -3.65
CA ARG A 40 3.21 -1.28 -2.83
C ARG A 40 1.90 -0.95 -2.16
N THR A 41 1.93 -0.60 -0.88
CA THR A 41 0.78 -0.03 -0.15
C THR A 41 1.09 1.40 0.27
N TRP A 42 0.20 2.34 -0.07
CA TRP A 42 0.27 3.75 0.34
C TRP A 42 -0.88 4.08 1.27
N VAL A 43 -0.58 4.78 2.35
CA VAL A 43 -1.57 5.33 3.28
C VAL A 43 -1.45 6.84 3.30
N THR A 44 -2.55 7.52 3.02
CA THR A 44 -2.64 8.99 3.00
C THR A 44 -3.74 9.48 3.93
N GLY A 45 -3.72 10.75 4.32
CA GLY A 45 -4.71 11.32 5.25
C GLY A 45 -4.40 11.09 6.73
N LEU A 46 -3.24 10.50 7.04
CA LEU A 46 -2.68 10.52 8.39
C LEU A 46 -2.04 11.89 8.65
N ARG A 47 -2.29 12.46 9.83
CA ARG A 47 -1.79 13.80 10.21
C ARG A 47 -0.26 13.91 10.14
N ASP A 48 0.47 12.82 10.40
CA ASP A 48 1.90 12.85 10.68
C ASP A 48 2.83 12.38 9.55
N GLN A 49 2.32 12.16 8.33
CA GLN A 49 3.00 11.86 7.04
C GLN A 49 2.37 10.66 6.31
N PRO A 50 2.43 10.62 4.97
CA PRO A 50 2.08 9.42 4.22
C PRO A 50 2.96 8.25 4.63
N ARG A 51 2.37 7.05 4.75
CA ARG A 51 3.11 5.82 5.05
C ARG A 51 3.10 4.88 3.87
N TYR A 52 4.15 4.08 3.78
CA TYR A 52 4.44 3.27 2.61
C TYR A 52 5.02 1.91 2.99
N TRP A 53 4.56 0.86 2.32
CA TRP A 53 5.12 -0.49 2.39
C TRP A 53 5.43 -1.01 1.00
N HIS A 54 6.46 -1.84 0.94
CA HIS A 54 6.83 -2.62 -0.23
C HIS A 54 6.60 -4.10 0.06
N TRP A 55 6.21 -4.87 -0.95
CA TRP A 55 5.98 -6.31 -0.86
C TRP A 55 6.63 -7.01 -2.05
N GLY A 56 7.23 -8.18 -1.82
CA GLY A 56 7.92 -8.94 -2.85
C GLY A 56 6.96 -9.64 -3.82
N HIS A 57 5.80 -10.08 -3.32
CA HIS A 57 4.84 -10.87 -4.08
C HIS A 57 3.41 -10.32 -3.96
N PHE A 58 2.53 -10.75 -4.87
CA PHE A 58 1.13 -10.34 -4.91
C PHE A 58 0.38 -10.76 -3.64
N GLU A 59 0.60 -11.99 -3.19
CA GLU A 59 -0.03 -12.57 -2.00
C GLU A 59 0.39 -11.82 -0.74
N ASP A 60 1.67 -11.44 -0.65
CA ASP A 60 2.20 -10.61 0.43
C ASP A 60 1.56 -9.23 0.42
N ALA A 61 1.32 -8.65 -0.75
CA ALA A 61 0.67 -7.36 -0.87
C ALA A 61 -0.80 -7.40 -0.42
N ALA A 62 -1.54 -8.44 -0.83
CA ALA A 62 -2.93 -8.63 -0.42
C ALA A 62 -3.07 -8.93 1.09
N SER A 63 -2.15 -9.73 1.64
CA SER A 63 -2.07 -9.98 3.08
C SER A 63 -1.65 -8.71 3.85
N GLY A 64 -0.61 -8.04 3.37
CA GLY A 64 -0.05 -6.82 3.93
C GLY A 64 -1.06 -5.68 3.96
N HIS A 65 -1.89 -5.53 2.93
CA HIS A 65 -3.01 -4.58 2.94
C HIS A 65 -3.94 -4.82 4.14
N ARG A 66 -4.36 -6.07 4.36
CA ARG A 66 -5.22 -6.44 5.50
C ARG A 66 -4.53 -6.17 6.84
N GLN A 67 -3.23 -6.40 6.93
CA GLN A 67 -2.46 -6.06 8.14
C GLN A 67 -2.39 -4.55 8.37
N VAL A 68 -2.21 -3.73 7.32
CA VAL A 68 -2.26 -2.26 7.42
C VAL A 68 -3.63 -1.81 7.92
N LEU A 69 -4.73 -2.36 7.40
CA LEU A 69 -6.07 -2.05 7.88
C LEU A 69 -6.27 -2.44 9.35
N ALA A 70 -5.83 -3.64 9.73
CA ALA A 70 -5.92 -4.09 11.12
C ALA A 70 -5.13 -3.16 12.05
N TRP A 71 -3.93 -2.73 11.66
CA TRP A 71 -3.13 -1.79 12.43
C TRP A 71 -3.79 -0.41 12.57
N LEU A 72 -4.26 0.18 11.47
CA LEU A 72 -4.91 1.50 11.48
C LEU A 72 -6.23 1.50 12.28
N THR A 73 -6.86 0.34 12.42
CA THR A 73 -8.09 0.17 13.21
C THR A 73 -7.83 -0.35 14.64
N GLY A 74 -6.57 -0.45 15.07
CA GLY A 74 -6.18 -0.90 16.42
C GLY A 74 -6.42 -2.38 16.69
N ARG A 75 -6.62 -3.20 15.65
CA ARG A 75 -6.89 -4.64 15.72
C ARG A 75 -5.66 -5.52 15.52
N GLY A 76 -4.50 -4.93 15.25
CA GLY A 76 -3.27 -5.66 14.99
C GLY A 76 -2.01 -4.81 15.14
N PRO A 77 -0.83 -5.45 15.14
CA PRO A 77 0.45 -4.76 15.21
C PRO A 77 0.75 -4.01 13.90
N GLN A 78 1.66 -3.04 13.95
CA GLN A 78 2.16 -2.39 12.74
C GLN A 78 2.84 -3.43 11.83
N PRO A 79 2.50 -3.48 10.53
CA PRO A 79 3.13 -4.43 9.61
C PRO A 79 4.61 -4.09 9.46
N ALA A 80 5.47 -5.12 9.47
CA ALA A 80 6.87 -4.95 9.15
C ALA A 80 7.01 -4.40 7.72
N GLN A 81 7.88 -3.41 7.54
CA GLN A 81 8.31 -3.05 6.20
C GLN A 81 9.17 -4.20 5.67
N ALA A 82 8.84 -4.73 4.48
CA ALA A 82 9.79 -5.60 3.80
C ALA A 82 11.04 -4.74 3.50
N LEU A 83 12.17 -5.10 4.09
CA LEU A 83 13.46 -4.56 3.71
C LEU A 83 13.69 -5.02 2.26
N SER A 84 13.82 -4.05 1.36
CA SER A 84 14.14 -4.27 -0.06
C SER A 84 15.47 -4.99 -0.24
#